data_AF-A0A9N8ZBN5-F1
#
_entry.id   AF-A0A9N8ZBN5-F1
#
_cell.length_a   1.000
_cell.length_b   1.000
_cell.length_c   1.000
_cell.angle_alpha   90.00
_cell.angle_beta   90.00
_cell.angle_gamma   90.00
#
_symmetry.space_group_name_H-M   'P 1'
#
loop_
_entity.id
_entity.type
_entity.pdbx_description
1 polymer ?
#
loop_
_entity_poly.entity_id
_entity_poly.type
_entity_poly.pdbx_seq_one_letter_code
_entity_poly.pdbx_strand_id
1 'polypeptide(L)'
;MKISAILTVALSMALLSNAAPLEKRRFGQEHSAFVEPLYQKMRDSAQGTNFAGQVGQMSGEAVNALLAAKPACRQQVVADHLVFFAKKMGADTTIADGKTREKDLINIAKQYRTAERNTNQDGKPSFLCGRKPSFKELNGIVQKQDPAATTKPDTPTDATNLDETFDPL
;
A
#
# COMPACT_ATOMS: atom_id res chain seq x y z
N MET A 1 -42.60 10.39 -58.27
CA MET A 1 -41.50 9.45 -57.94
C MET A 1 -40.27 10.31 -57.69
N LYS A 2 -39.88 10.75 -56.48
CA LYS A 2 -39.62 10.12 -55.16
C LYS A 2 -38.47 9.10 -55.12
N ILE A 3 -37.24 9.47 -55.51
CA ILE A 3 -36.00 8.80 -55.05
C ILE A 3 -34.82 9.79 -55.08
N SER A 4 -34.67 10.69 -54.11
CA SER A 4 -33.44 11.51 -53.95
C SER A 4 -33.40 12.15 -52.56
N ALA A 5 -33.30 11.35 -51.49
CA ALA A 5 -33.05 11.89 -50.14
C ALA A 5 -32.63 10.83 -49.09
N ILE A 6 -32.20 9.62 -49.46
CA ILE A 6 -31.97 8.54 -48.47
C ILE A 6 -30.48 8.16 -48.33
N LEU A 7 -29.59 8.70 -49.17
CA LEU A 7 -28.20 8.21 -49.24
C LEU A 7 -27.14 9.07 -48.53
N THR A 8 -27.53 10.03 -47.67
CA THR A 8 -26.57 10.89 -46.95
C THR A 8 -26.57 10.74 -45.42
N VAL A 9 -27.52 9.99 -44.84
CA VAL A 9 -27.57 9.79 -43.37
C VAL A 9 -26.78 8.55 -42.94
N ALA A 10 -26.43 7.64 -43.85
CA ALA A 10 -25.73 6.40 -43.50
C ALA A 10 -24.20 6.55 -43.37
N LEU A 11 -23.60 7.66 -43.81
CA LEU A 11 -22.13 7.82 -43.82
C LEU A 11 -21.58 8.61 -42.61
N SER A 12 -22.43 9.12 -41.72
CA SER A 12 -22.01 9.89 -40.54
C SER A 12 -21.87 9.07 -39.25
N MET A 13 -22.19 7.78 -39.26
CA MET A 13 -22.03 6.88 -38.10
C MET A 13 -20.80 5.96 -38.17
N ALA A 14 -19.86 6.22 -39.09
CA ALA A 14 -18.54 5.60 -39.06
C ALA A 14 -17.53 6.42 -38.25
N LEU A 15 -17.99 7.09 -37.17
CA LEU A 15 -17.08 7.55 -36.12
C LEU A 15 -16.52 6.29 -35.46
N LEU A 16 -15.31 5.92 -35.88
CA LEU A 16 -14.48 4.89 -35.29
C LEU A 16 -14.44 5.11 -33.78
N SER A 17 -15.22 4.32 -33.05
CA SER A 17 -15.08 4.15 -31.60
C SER A 17 -13.71 3.53 -31.36
N ASN A 18 -12.66 4.36 -31.33
CA ASN A 18 -11.37 3.99 -30.76
C ASN A 18 -11.53 3.94 -29.23
N ALA A 19 -12.35 2.99 -28.74
CA ALA A 19 -12.29 2.59 -27.36
C ALA A 19 -10.96 1.86 -27.20
N ALA A 20 -9.94 2.59 -26.73
CA ALA A 20 -8.69 1.96 -26.32
C ALA A 20 -9.05 0.83 -25.34
N PRO A 21 -8.50 -0.39 -25.50
CA PRO A 21 -8.77 -1.48 -24.58
C PRO A 21 -8.44 -1.01 -23.16
N LEU A 22 -9.43 -1.08 -22.26
CA LEU A 22 -9.21 -0.75 -20.86
C LEU A 22 -8.30 -1.82 -20.27
N GLU A 23 -7.08 -1.43 -19.91
CA GLU A 23 -6.19 -2.31 -19.17
C GLU A 23 -6.82 -2.63 -17.81
N LYS A 24 -6.92 -3.92 -17.50
CA LYS A 24 -7.38 -4.38 -16.19
C LYS A 24 -6.42 -3.84 -15.14
N ARG A 25 -6.94 -3.38 -14.01
CA ARG A 25 -6.13 -2.89 -12.88
C ARG A 25 -6.13 -3.92 -11.77
N ARG A 26 -5.06 -3.94 -10.96
CA ARG A 26 -4.97 -4.81 -9.80
C ARG A 26 -5.26 -4.02 -8.53
N PHE A 27 -6.53 -4.04 -8.14
CA PHE A 27 -7.06 -3.33 -6.98
C PHE A 27 -7.56 -4.30 -5.90
N GLY A 28 -7.87 -3.78 -4.71
CA GLY A 28 -8.40 -4.54 -3.59
C GLY A 28 -7.35 -5.30 -2.78
N GLN A 29 -6.05 -5.14 -3.07
CA GLN A 29 -4.99 -5.80 -2.30
C GLN A 29 -4.85 -5.21 -0.89
N GLU A 30 -5.24 -3.94 -0.73
CA GLU A 30 -5.38 -3.25 0.54
C GLU A 30 -6.46 -3.85 1.45
N HIS A 31 -7.36 -4.68 0.91
CA HIS A 31 -8.37 -5.43 1.65
C HIS A 31 -8.26 -6.95 1.41
N SER A 32 -7.07 -7.42 1.02
CA SER A 32 -6.83 -8.86 0.85
C SER A 32 -6.97 -9.61 2.17
N ALA A 33 -7.31 -10.91 2.10
CA ALA A 33 -7.39 -11.78 3.28
C ALA A 33 -6.09 -11.83 4.11
N PHE A 34 -4.95 -11.44 3.51
CA PHE A 34 -3.68 -11.34 4.20
C PHE A 34 -3.55 -10.07 5.05
N VAL A 35 -3.96 -8.90 4.54
CA VAL A 35 -3.73 -7.61 5.20
C VAL A 35 -4.88 -7.17 6.09
N GLU A 36 -6.12 -7.53 5.74
CA GLU A 36 -7.31 -7.09 6.46
C GLU A 36 -7.23 -7.41 7.97
N PRO A 37 -6.82 -8.62 8.39
CA PRO A 37 -6.67 -8.93 9.81
C PRO A 37 -5.53 -8.16 10.48
N LEU A 38 -4.52 -7.70 9.72
CA LEU A 38 -3.40 -6.96 10.28
C LEU A 38 -3.81 -5.59 10.78
N TYR A 39 -4.76 -4.90 10.12
CA TYR A 39 -5.21 -3.58 10.58
C TYR A 39 -5.86 -3.63 11.94
N GLN A 40 -6.66 -4.68 12.20
CA GLN A 40 -7.24 -4.88 13.53
C GLN A 40 -6.17 -5.23 14.56
N LYS A 41 -5.24 -6.14 14.22
CA LYS A 41 -4.13 -6.48 15.10
C LYS A 41 -3.24 -5.28 15.45
N MET A 42 -3.04 -4.34 14.53
CA MET A 42 -2.34 -3.07 14.82
C MET A 42 -3.06 -2.33 15.95
N ARG A 43 -4.37 -2.10 15.82
CA ARG A 43 -5.18 -1.40 16.84
C ARG A 43 -5.14 -2.13 18.18
N ASP A 44 -5.34 -3.44 18.17
CA ASP A 44 -5.39 -4.26 19.38
C ASP A 44 -4.05 -4.25 20.12
N SER A 45 -2.93 -4.27 19.40
CA SER A 45 -1.58 -4.28 20.00
C SER A 45 -1.29 -3.06 20.87
N ALA A 46 -1.90 -1.91 20.56
CA ALA A 46 -1.72 -0.66 21.27
C ALA A 46 -2.88 -0.29 22.19
N GLN A 47 -3.94 -1.11 22.25
CA GLN A 47 -5.11 -0.84 23.07
C GLN A 47 -4.72 -0.72 24.56
N GLY A 48 -5.19 0.34 25.21
CA GLY A 48 -4.91 0.61 26.63
C GLY A 48 -3.54 1.26 26.89
N THR A 49 -2.76 1.55 25.84
CA THR A 49 -1.48 2.26 25.94
C THR A 49 -1.65 3.75 25.61
N ASN A 50 -0.65 4.57 25.98
CA ASN A 50 -0.57 5.98 25.59
C ASN A 50 -0.42 6.20 24.06
N PHE A 51 -0.21 5.12 23.30
CA PHE A 51 0.00 5.15 21.84
C PHE A 51 -1.19 4.60 21.06
N ALA A 52 -2.31 4.27 21.72
CA ALA A 52 -3.50 3.69 21.08
C ALA A 52 -4.03 4.54 19.92
N GLY A 53 -4.05 5.87 20.08
CA GLY A 53 -4.52 6.79 19.04
C GLY A 53 -3.60 6.81 17.82
N GLN A 54 -2.28 6.90 18.04
CA GLN A 54 -1.29 6.95 16.97
C GLN A 54 -1.23 5.64 16.20
N VAL A 55 -1.21 4.49 16.89
CA VAL A 55 -1.24 3.18 16.22
C VAL A 55 -2.59 2.93 15.54
N GLY A 56 -3.68 3.46 16.11
CA GLY A 56 -4.99 3.50 15.46
C GLY A 56 -4.97 4.24 14.13
N GLN A 57 -4.37 5.44 14.09
CA GLN A 57 -4.16 6.20 12.85
C GLN A 57 -3.30 5.42 11.86
N MET A 58 -2.20 4.80 12.31
CA MET A 58 -1.34 3.98 11.45
C MET A 58 -2.10 2.83 10.79
N SER A 59 -3.14 2.27 11.43
CA SER A 59 -3.96 1.23 10.79
C SER A 59 -4.75 1.76 9.57
N GLY A 60 -5.21 3.01 9.60
CA GLY A 60 -5.84 3.66 8.44
C GLY A 60 -4.83 4.10 7.38
N GLU A 61 -3.66 4.57 7.81
CA GLU A 61 -2.55 4.88 6.89
C GLU A 61 -2.03 3.62 6.19
N ALA A 62 -2.06 2.47 6.85
CA ALA A 62 -1.66 1.19 6.29
C ALA A 62 -2.52 0.80 5.07
N VAL A 63 -3.84 1.00 5.14
CA VAL A 63 -4.75 0.81 3.99
C VAL A 63 -4.37 1.77 2.86
N ASN A 64 -4.27 3.07 3.19
CA ASN A 64 -3.97 4.11 2.22
C ASN A 64 -2.65 3.86 1.48
N ALA A 65 -1.61 3.44 2.18
CA ALA A 65 -0.28 3.20 1.63
C ALA A 65 -0.21 2.05 0.60
N LEU A 66 -1.17 1.13 0.62
CA LEU A 66 -1.26 0.04 -0.35
C LEU A 66 -1.96 0.44 -1.65
N LEU A 67 -2.55 1.64 -1.72
CA LEU A 67 -3.16 2.15 -2.94
C LEU A 67 -2.11 2.46 -4.02
N ALA A 68 -2.48 2.21 -5.28
CA ALA A 68 -1.60 2.36 -6.44
C ALA A 68 -1.09 3.81 -6.64
N ALA A 69 -1.90 4.79 -6.23
CA ALA A 69 -1.57 6.22 -6.36
C ALA A 69 -0.63 6.74 -5.28
N LYS A 70 -0.27 5.94 -4.27
CA LYS A 70 0.64 6.38 -3.22
C LYS A 70 2.10 6.22 -3.63
N PRO A 71 3.00 7.09 -3.11
CA PRO A 71 4.43 6.95 -3.33
C PRO A 71 4.96 5.56 -2.95
N ALA A 72 6.01 5.11 -3.64
CA ALA A 72 6.55 3.75 -3.51
C ALA A 72 6.98 3.41 -2.08
N CYS A 73 7.45 4.41 -1.35
CA CYS A 73 7.96 4.25 0.00
C CYS A 73 6.94 4.36 1.13
N ARG A 74 5.67 4.72 0.89
CA ARG A 74 4.67 4.84 1.97
C ARG A 74 4.55 3.61 2.84
N GLN A 75 4.52 2.43 2.23
CA GLN A 75 4.38 1.18 2.96
C GLN A 75 5.56 0.94 3.91
N GLN A 76 6.78 1.34 3.50
CA GLN A 76 7.97 1.29 4.37
C GLN A 76 7.84 2.28 5.52
N VAL A 77 7.39 3.51 5.26
CA VAL A 77 7.21 4.56 6.28
C VAL A 77 6.21 4.12 7.34
N VAL A 78 5.05 3.59 6.94
CA VAL A 78 4.07 3.06 7.89
C VAL A 78 4.65 1.92 8.72
N ALA A 79 5.37 0.98 8.08
CA ALA A 79 6.04 -0.10 8.81
C ALA A 79 7.10 0.43 9.80
N ASP A 80 7.86 1.47 9.43
CA ASP A 80 8.82 2.12 10.33
C ASP A 80 8.10 2.77 11.53
N HIS A 81 7.00 3.48 11.33
CA HIS A 81 6.19 4.04 12.43
C HIS A 81 5.65 2.96 13.38
N LEU A 82 5.18 1.84 12.85
CA LEU A 82 4.73 0.73 13.69
C LEU A 82 5.86 0.20 14.58
N VAL A 83 7.08 0.04 14.04
CA VAL A 83 8.25 -0.38 14.84
C VAL A 83 8.66 0.69 15.86
N PHE A 84 8.59 1.97 15.48
CA PHE A 84 8.85 3.08 16.40
C PHE A 84 7.91 3.02 17.62
N PHE A 85 6.59 2.93 17.39
CA PHE A 85 5.61 2.85 18.47
C PHE A 85 5.74 1.55 19.28
N ALA A 86 6.08 0.44 18.62
CA ALA A 86 6.35 -0.82 19.30
C ALA A 86 7.47 -0.66 20.35
N LYS A 87 8.58 -0.01 19.99
CA LYS A 87 9.70 0.26 20.89
C LYS A 87 9.34 1.21 22.03
N LYS A 88 8.53 2.24 21.73
CA LYS A 88 8.03 3.17 22.76
C LYS A 88 7.15 2.45 23.78
N MET A 89 6.25 1.57 23.32
CA MET A 89 5.45 0.70 24.20
C MET A 89 6.31 -0.26 25.03
N GLY A 90 7.32 -0.89 24.43
CA GLY A 90 8.23 -1.80 25.12
C GLY A 90 9.07 -1.14 26.21
N ALA A 91 9.39 0.15 26.03
CA ALA A 91 10.14 0.95 27.00
C ALA A 91 9.27 1.56 28.11
N ASP A 92 7.95 1.60 27.95
CA ASP A 92 7.03 2.16 28.93
C ASP A 92 6.84 1.19 30.10
N THR A 93 7.51 1.48 31.22
CA THR A 93 7.47 0.64 32.43
C THR A 93 6.13 0.68 33.16
N THR A 94 5.22 1.59 32.78
CA THR A 94 3.86 1.62 33.35
C THR A 94 2.95 0.56 32.74
N ILE A 95 3.37 -0.06 31.63
CA ILE A 95 2.64 -1.10 30.91
C ILE A 95 3.24 -2.46 31.26
N ALA A 96 2.51 -3.25 32.06
CA ALA A 96 2.99 -4.55 32.57
C ALA A 96 3.38 -5.55 31.45
N ASP A 97 2.73 -5.48 30.28
CA ASP A 97 2.95 -6.36 29.12
C ASP A 97 3.70 -5.67 27.96
N GLY A 98 4.36 -4.53 28.19
CA GLY A 98 4.97 -3.70 27.15
C GLY A 98 5.91 -4.46 26.20
N LYS A 99 6.73 -5.37 26.72
CA LYS A 99 7.64 -6.21 25.90
C LYS A 99 6.90 -7.16 24.94
N THR A 100 5.77 -7.71 25.38
CA THR A 100 4.94 -8.58 24.54
C THR A 100 4.33 -7.75 23.42
N ARG A 101 3.76 -6.58 23.74
CA ARG A 101 3.19 -5.65 22.76
C ARG A 101 4.22 -5.14 21.75
N GLU A 102 5.44 -4.83 22.21
CA GLU A 102 6.56 -4.48 21.33
C GLU A 102 6.79 -5.59 20.29
N LYS A 103 6.97 -6.83 20.76
CA LYS A 103 7.22 -7.98 19.89
C LYS A 103 6.07 -8.19 18.89
N ASP A 104 4.83 -8.08 19.35
CA ASP A 104 3.64 -8.28 18.52
C ASP A 104 3.53 -7.21 17.44
N LEU A 105 3.68 -5.93 17.79
CA LEU A 105 3.58 -4.84 16.81
C LEU A 105 4.75 -4.85 15.81
N ILE A 106 5.96 -5.22 16.22
CA ILE A 106 7.08 -5.45 15.30
C ILE A 106 6.76 -6.59 14.32
N ASN A 107 6.19 -7.70 14.80
CA ASN A 107 5.80 -8.81 13.94
C ASN A 107 4.69 -8.43 12.96
N ILE A 108 3.75 -7.58 13.37
CA ILE A 108 2.71 -7.04 12.50
C ILE A 108 3.34 -6.12 11.44
N ALA A 109 4.26 -5.24 11.82
CA ALA A 109 4.97 -4.36 10.87
C ALA A 109 5.72 -5.16 9.80
N LYS A 110 6.41 -6.23 10.20
CA LYS A 110 7.10 -7.15 9.26
C LYS A 110 6.13 -7.80 8.28
N GLN A 111 5.00 -8.33 8.77
CA GLN A 111 3.98 -8.94 7.91
C GLN A 111 3.38 -7.92 6.95
N TYR A 112 2.98 -6.76 7.46
CA TYR A 112 2.45 -5.66 6.66
C TYR A 112 3.45 -5.19 5.59
N ARG A 113 4.75 -5.16 5.89
CA ARG A 113 5.77 -4.78 4.90
C ARG A 113 5.85 -5.73 3.71
N THR A 114 5.42 -6.99 3.87
CA THR A 114 5.30 -7.97 2.78
C THR A 114 3.99 -7.89 1.99
N ALA A 115 3.04 -7.07 2.44
CA ALA A 115 1.75 -6.92 1.76
C ALA A 115 1.94 -6.48 0.31
N GLU A 116 1.09 -7.00 -0.56
CA GLU A 116 1.05 -6.59 -1.95
C GLU A 116 0.41 -5.19 -2.07
N ARG A 117 0.96 -4.35 -2.95
CA ARG A 117 0.38 -3.04 -3.27
C ARG A 117 -0.46 -3.15 -4.53
N ASN A 118 -1.52 -2.34 -4.59
CA ASN A 118 -2.29 -2.17 -5.81
C ASN A 118 -1.41 -1.61 -6.93
N THR A 119 -1.71 -1.99 -8.17
CA THR A 119 -1.07 -1.46 -9.37
C THR A 119 -2.11 -0.91 -10.34
N ASN A 120 -1.70 0.07 -11.13
CA ASN A 120 -2.56 0.70 -12.14
C ASN A 120 -2.81 -0.21 -13.36
N GLN A 121 -2.14 -1.35 -13.44
CA GLN A 121 -2.26 -2.34 -14.50
C GLN A 121 -1.96 -3.74 -13.96
N ASP A 122 -2.88 -4.67 -14.22
CA ASP A 122 -2.76 -6.09 -13.91
C ASP A 122 -1.61 -6.70 -14.71
N GLY A 123 -0.82 -7.56 -14.07
CA GLY A 123 0.40 -8.11 -14.63
C GLY A 123 1.58 -7.14 -14.67
N LYS A 124 1.46 -5.93 -14.07
CA LYS A 124 2.63 -5.07 -13.81
C LYS A 124 3.05 -5.17 -12.35
N PRO A 125 4.36 -5.26 -12.08
CA PRO A 125 4.86 -5.19 -10.71
C PRO A 125 4.67 -3.79 -10.13
N SER A 126 4.52 -3.73 -8.80
CA SER A 126 4.54 -2.48 -8.04
C SER A 126 5.99 -1.99 -7.86
N PHE A 127 6.17 -0.66 -7.87
CA PHE A 127 7.47 -0.05 -7.58
C PHE A 127 7.98 -0.42 -6.18
N LEU A 128 9.25 -0.84 -6.10
CA LEU A 128 9.95 -1.04 -4.83
C LEU A 128 10.30 0.30 -4.19
N CYS A 129 10.29 0.33 -2.86
CA CYS A 129 10.85 1.47 -2.14
C CYS A 129 12.38 1.43 -2.23
N GLY A 130 12.99 2.50 -2.75
CA GLY A 130 14.45 2.64 -2.84
C GLY A 130 15.13 3.07 -1.53
N ARG A 131 14.34 3.33 -0.48
CA ARG A 131 14.86 3.77 0.82
C ARG A 131 15.24 2.58 1.69
N LYS A 132 16.30 2.76 2.47
CA LYS A 132 16.65 1.84 3.55
C LYS A 132 15.62 1.98 4.69
N PRO A 133 15.19 0.87 5.33
CA PRO A 133 14.37 0.92 6.53
C PRO A 133 15.02 1.74 7.65
N SER A 134 14.19 2.46 8.41
CA SER A 134 14.64 3.21 9.59
C SER A 134 15.00 2.27 10.74
N PHE A 135 14.41 1.07 10.76
CA PHE A 135 14.59 0.07 11.80
C PHE A 135 15.18 -1.24 11.25
N LYS A 136 16.17 -1.80 11.95
CA LYS A 136 16.87 -3.04 11.54
C LYS A 136 15.95 -4.25 11.45
N GLU A 137 14.85 -4.24 12.20
CA GLU A 137 13.81 -5.26 12.21
C GLU A 137 13.17 -5.45 10.84
N LEU A 138 13.24 -4.44 9.96
CA LEU A 138 12.64 -4.44 8.62
C LEU A 138 13.66 -4.67 7.50
N ASN A 139 14.94 -4.89 7.84
CA ASN A 139 15.99 -5.11 6.85
C ASN A 139 15.67 -6.31 5.94
N GLY A 140 15.77 -6.09 4.62
CA GLY A 140 15.57 -7.12 3.61
C GLY A 140 14.10 -7.49 3.37
N ILE A 141 13.15 -6.88 4.07
CA ILE A 141 11.72 -7.14 3.84
C ILE A 141 11.20 -6.21 2.75
N VAL A 142 10.71 -6.81 1.66
CA VAL A 142 10.13 -6.11 0.53
C VAL A 142 8.68 -6.54 0.33
N GLN A 143 7.90 -5.70 -0.34
CA GLN A 143 6.52 -6.03 -0.65
C GLN A 143 6.43 -7.17 -1.66
N LYS A 144 5.37 -7.97 -1.54
CA LYS A 144 4.98 -8.89 -2.60
C LYS A 144 4.61 -8.12 -3.87
N GLN A 145 4.86 -8.76 -5.00
CA GLN A 145 4.49 -8.26 -6.31
C GLN A 145 3.25 -8.98 -6.81
N ASP A 146 2.59 -8.39 -7.80
CA ASP A 146 1.55 -9.05 -8.56
C ASP A 146 2.06 -10.42 -9.06
N PRO A 147 1.43 -11.55 -8.69
CA PRO A 147 1.80 -12.87 -9.16
C PRO A 147 1.70 -13.04 -10.69
N ALA A 148 0.90 -12.22 -11.37
CA ALA A 148 0.80 -12.21 -12.82
C ALA A 148 1.90 -11.37 -13.49
N ALA A 149 2.77 -10.70 -12.71
CA ALA A 149 3.85 -9.88 -13.26
C ALA A 149 4.87 -10.72 -14.04
N THR A 150 5.15 -10.28 -15.27
CA THR A 150 6.15 -10.91 -16.15
C THR A 150 7.50 -10.18 -16.14
N THR A 151 7.54 -8.99 -15.55
CA THR A 151 8.73 -8.15 -15.45
C THR A 151 9.17 -7.98 -14.00
N LYS A 152 10.43 -7.57 -13.80
CA LYS A 152 10.96 -7.26 -12.48
C LYS A 152 10.41 -5.92 -11.99
N PRO A 153 10.19 -5.76 -10.68
CA PRO A 153 9.78 -4.47 -10.14
C PRO A 153 10.93 -3.47 -10.22
N ASP A 154 10.61 -2.26 -10.67
CA ASP A 154 11.55 -1.15 -10.69
C ASP A 154 11.62 -0.46 -9.33
N THR A 155 12.73 0.24 -9.09
CA THR A 155 12.88 1.15 -7.96
C THR A 155 12.84 2.59 -8.49
N PRO A 156 11.86 3.42 -8.12
CA PRO A 156 11.76 4.78 -8.62
C PRO A 156 12.99 5.60 -8.23
N THR A 157 13.46 6.41 -9.17
CA THR A 157 14.56 7.37 -8.96
C THR A 157 14.06 8.81 -8.84
N ASP A 158 12.79 9.08 -9.18
CA ASP A 158 12.21 10.40 -9.00
C ASP A 158 11.81 10.68 -7.54
N ALA A 159 11.94 11.94 -7.14
CA ALA A 159 11.65 12.37 -5.78
C ALA A 159 10.18 12.17 -5.39
N THR A 160 9.24 12.33 -6.34
CA THR A 160 7.78 12.24 -6.09
C THR A 160 7.33 10.85 -5.64
N ASN A 161 8.05 9.80 -6.03
CA ASN A 161 7.82 8.43 -5.58
C ASN A 161 8.58 8.07 -4.30
N LEU A 162 9.47 8.95 -3.82
CA LEU A 162 10.32 8.79 -2.65
C LEU A 162 9.93 9.69 -1.45
N ASP A 163 9.09 10.71 -1.69
CA ASP A 163 9.01 11.96 -0.90
C ASP A 163 8.39 11.87 0.50
N GLU A 164 8.29 10.67 1.06
CA GLU A 164 7.74 10.51 2.40
C GLU A 164 8.81 9.95 3.31
N THR A 165 9.36 10.86 4.12
CA THR A 165 10.30 10.56 5.17
C THR A 165 9.58 10.03 6.39
N PHE A 166 10.16 9.01 7.00
CA PHE A 166 9.86 8.69 8.38
C PHE A 166 10.21 9.93 9.23
N ASP A 167 9.21 10.47 9.91
CA ASP A 167 9.37 11.56 10.86
C ASP A 167 8.91 11.03 12.23
N PRO A 168 9.82 10.80 13.19
CA PRO A 168 9.44 10.38 14.52
C PRO A 168 8.71 11.55 15.21
N LEU A 169 7.38 11.54 15.10
CA LEU A 169 6.45 12.45 15.78
C LEU A 169 6.87 12.79 17.23
#